data_AF-A0A6B8M3L4-F1
#
_entry.id   AF-A0A6B8M3L4-F1
#
_cell.length_a   1.000
_cell.length_b   1.000
_cell.length_c   1.000
_cell.angle_alpha   90.00
_cell.angle_beta   90.00
_cell.angle_gamma   90.00
#
_symmetry.space_group_name_H-M   'P 1'
#
loop_
_entity.id
_entity.type
_entity.pdbx_description
1 polymer ?
#
loop_
_entity_poly.entity_id
_entity_poly.type
_entity_poly.pdbx_seq_one_letter_code
_entity_poly.pdbx_strand_id
1 'polypeptide(L)'
;MRAKATLAMCVLAALGAGACSSTSEPPTAAATPVITAPAPPAPGVIGGAIGQSLSEKDRAAAIAAQQDAVSSGARKSWNGEKDAYGFVTPGAESGSCRDYTHRIFVNGRPQEAKGQACRQNGEWRVTS
;
A
#
# COMPACT_ATOMS: atom_id res chain seq x y z
N MET A 1 -24.40 -15.32 37.46
CA MET A 1 -23.66 -14.83 38.64
C MET A 1 -22.24 -15.37 38.54
N ARG A 2 -21.29 -14.54 38.09
CA ARG A 2 -20.16 -13.96 38.88
C ARG A 2 -19.27 -14.98 39.59
N ALA A 3 -18.02 -15.10 39.13
CA ALA A 3 -16.77 -14.98 39.92
C ALA A 3 -15.58 -15.15 38.93
N LYS A 4 -14.98 -14.08 38.40
CA LYS A 4 -13.90 -13.23 38.94
C LYS A 4 -12.50 -13.88 38.96
N ALA A 5 -11.61 -13.22 38.22
CA ALA A 5 -10.20 -13.43 38.00
C ALA A 5 -9.33 -13.46 39.26
N THR A 6 -8.18 -14.11 39.20
CA THR A 6 -6.98 -13.69 39.95
C THR A 6 -5.70 -14.11 39.22
N LEU A 7 -4.80 -13.14 39.04
CA LEU A 7 -3.42 -13.30 38.57
C LEU A 7 -2.61 -14.25 39.47
N ALA A 8 -1.66 -14.99 38.88
CA ALA A 8 -0.49 -15.48 39.59
C ALA A 8 0.74 -15.36 38.69
N MET A 9 1.76 -14.71 39.25
CA MET A 9 3.04 -14.31 38.67
C MET A 9 4.15 -15.25 39.17
N CYS A 10 5.30 -15.25 38.48
CA CYS A 10 6.61 -15.81 38.86
C CYS A 10 6.80 -17.34 38.69
N VAL A 11 7.94 -17.92 38.29
CA VAL A 11 9.23 -17.62 37.60
C VAL A 11 10.07 -18.92 37.74
N LEU A 12 11.11 -19.12 36.92
CA LEU A 12 12.17 -20.19 36.92
C LEU A 12 11.87 -21.42 36.03
N ALA A 13 12.43 -21.57 34.81
CA ALA A 13 13.83 -21.70 34.35
C ALA A 13 14.31 -23.18 34.23
N ALA A 14 14.52 -23.65 32.98
CA ALA A 14 15.82 -24.09 32.44
C ALA A 14 15.74 -25.26 31.41
N LEU A 15 16.58 -25.13 30.36
CA LEU A 15 17.21 -26.15 29.50
C LEU A 15 16.47 -26.68 28.26
N GLY A 16 16.94 -26.24 27.07
CA GLY A 16 16.71 -26.91 25.79
C GLY A 16 17.18 -26.06 24.59
N ALA A 17 18.27 -26.49 23.94
CA ALA A 17 19.05 -25.74 22.95
C ALA A 17 18.35 -25.48 21.60
N GLY A 18 18.53 -24.28 21.05
CA GLY A 18 18.16 -23.94 19.67
C GLY A 18 18.74 -22.57 19.29
N ALA A 19 19.87 -22.58 18.60
CA ALA A 19 20.58 -21.39 18.14
C ALA A 19 19.86 -20.74 16.94
N CYS A 20 19.59 -19.44 17.03
CA CYS A 20 19.66 -18.51 15.90
C CYS A 20 20.07 -17.15 16.47
N SER A 21 21.37 -16.87 16.36
CA SER A 21 21.93 -15.54 16.49
C SER A 21 21.38 -14.66 15.37
N SER A 22 20.86 -13.49 15.70
CA SER A 22 21.02 -12.26 14.91
C SER A 22 20.61 -11.08 15.78
N THR A 23 21.57 -10.65 16.59
CA THR A 23 21.74 -9.25 16.95
C THR A 23 21.70 -8.43 15.66
N SER A 24 20.78 -7.49 15.57
CA SER A 24 20.81 -6.43 14.56
C SER A 24 20.61 -5.13 15.32
N GLU A 25 21.73 -4.60 15.79
CA GLU A 25 21.86 -3.21 16.21
C GLU A 25 21.40 -2.30 15.06
N PRO A 26 20.65 -1.22 15.34
CA PRO A 26 20.41 -0.20 14.33
C PRO A 26 21.73 0.53 14.04
N PRO A 27 22.17 0.66 12.77
CA PRO A 27 23.28 1.53 12.46
C PRO A 27 22.86 2.98 12.69
N THR A 28 23.46 3.62 13.70
CA THR A 28 23.65 5.08 13.71
C THR A 28 24.54 5.42 12.52
N ALA A 29 23.93 5.69 11.38
CA ALA A 29 24.58 6.24 10.21
C ALA A 29 24.05 7.65 9.97
N ALA A 30 24.99 8.58 9.99
CA ALA A 30 24.99 9.95 9.52
C ALA A 30 23.72 10.48 8.82
N ALA A 31 23.33 11.68 9.24
CA ALA A 31 22.33 12.54 8.61
C ALA A 31 22.52 12.63 7.09
N THR A 32 21.82 11.75 6.38
CA THR A 32 21.43 11.93 4.99
C THR A 32 20.17 12.80 5.01
N PRO A 33 19.98 13.71 4.04
CA PRO A 33 18.71 14.39 3.92
C PRO A 33 17.65 13.32 3.74
N VAL A 34 16.79 13.20 4.75
CA VAL A 34 15.50 12.52 4.61
C VAL A 34 14.75 13.31 3.55
N ILE A 35 14.92 12.90 2.29
CA ILE A 35 13.89 13.09 1.30
C ILE A 35 12.73 12.33 1.92
N THR A 36 11.83 13.09 2.54
CA THR A 36 10.52 12.58 2.96
C THR A 36 9.95 11.96 1.71
N ALA A 37 10.08 10.64 1.61
CA ALA A 37 9.40 9.90 0.57
C ALA A 37 7.93 10.29 0.72
N PRO A 38 7.26 10.76 -0.35
CA PRO A 38 5.83 11.00 -0.28
C PRO A 38 5.20 9.76 0.34
N ALA A 39 4.27 9.98 1.28
CA ALA A 39 3.66 8.90 2.03
C ALA A 39 3.26 7.78 1.06
N PRO A 40 3.57 6.50 1.38
CA PRO A 40 3.28 5.41 0.47
C PRO A 40 1.80 5.51 0.12
N PRO A 41 1.49 5.61 -1.17
CA PRO A 41 0.16 5.96 -1.57
C PRO A 41 -0.80 4.86 -1.11
N ALA A 42 -1.94 5.27 -0.55
CA ALA A 42 -2.90 4.35 0.05
C ALA A 42 -3.26 3.26 -0.98
N PRO A 43 -3.32 1.98 -0.56
CA PRO A 43 -3.41 0.87 -1.51
C PRO A 43 -4.64 0.90 -2.40
N GLY A 44 -5.70 1.63 -2.02
CA GLY A 44 -6.98 1.66 -2.75
C GLY A 44 -7.46 0.25 -3.11
N VAL A 45 -8.22 0.18 -4.20
CA VAL A 45 -8.67 -1.08 -4.82
C VAL A 45 -7.52 -2.04 -5.20
N ILE A 46 -6.30 -1.54 -5.34
CA ILE A 46 -5.09 -2.35 -5.60
C ILE A 46 -4.65 -3.11 -4.33
N GLY A 47 -5.28 -2.87 -3.17
CA GLY A 47 -5.02 -3.61 -1.93
C GLY A 47 -5.55 -5.04 -1.89
N GLY A 48 -6.41 -5.44 -2.82
CA GLY A 48 -7.03 -6.77 -2.86
C GLY A 48 -6.21 -7.83 -3.61
N ALA A 49 -6.91 -8.86 -4.12
CA ALA A 49 -6.31 -9.97 -4.86
C ALA A 49 -5.47 -9.54 -6.08
N ILE A 50 -5.82 -8.41 -6.71
CA ILE A 50 -5.06 -7.87 -7.84
C ILE A 50 -3.65 -7.44 -7.38
N GLY A 51 -3.53 -6.73 -6.25
CA GLY A 51 -2.23 -6.33 -5.71
C GLY A 51 -1.37 -7.50 -5.24
N GLN A 52 -1.98 -8.59 -4.76
CA GLN A 52 -1.26 -9.80 -4.38
C GLN A 52 -0.60 -10.51 -5.58
N SER A 53 -1.10 -10.26 -6.79
CA SER A 53 -0.51 -10.80 -8.03
C SER A 53 0.60 -9.92 -8.61
N LEU A 54 0.83 -8.74 -8.04
CA LEU A 54 1.84 -7.79 -8.47
C LEU A 54 3.11 -7.92 -7.63
N SER A 55 4.27 -7.70 -8.24
CA SER A 55 5.50 -7.48 -7.47
C SER A 55 5.41 -6.14 -6.72
N GLU A 56 6.25 -5.95 -5.68
CA GLU A 56 6.26 -4.71 -4.91
C GLU A 56 6.54 -3.47 -5.79
N LYS A 57 7.40 -3.61 -6.80
CA LYS A 57 7.69 -2.52 -7.76
C LYS A 57 6.51 -2.24 -8.68
N ASP A 58 5.85 -3.27 -9.21
CA ASP A 58 4.68 -3.09 -10.07
C ASP A 58 3.54 -2.45 -9.28
N ARG A 59 3.38 -2.86 -8.01
CA ARG A 59 2.44 -2.25 -7.08
C ARG A 59 2.78 -0.78 -6.83
N ALA A 60 4.03 -0.44 -6.56
CA ALA A 60 4.44 0.95 -6.40
C ALA A 60 4.15 1.81 -7.65
N ALA A 61 4.47 1.29 -8.84
CA ALA A 61 4.19 1.97 -10.12
C ALA A 61 2.68 2.17 -10.35
N ALA A 62 1.89 1.14 -10.08
CA ALA A 62 0.43 1.18 -10.21
C ALA A 62 -0.18 2.22 -9.27
N ILE A 63 0.25 2.26 -8.00
CA ILE A 63 -0.31 3.21 -7.04
C ILE A 63 0.18 4.65 -7.34
N ALA A 64 1.42 4.84 -7.79
CA ALA A 64 1.90 6.16 -8.25
C ALA A 64 1.05 6.70 -9.41
N ALA A 65 0.75 5.86 -10.40
CA ALA A 65 -0.13 6.25 -11.50
C ALA A 65 -1.56 6.55 -11.06
N GLN A 66 -2.06 5.84 -10.04
CA GLN A 66 -3.36 6.11 -9.43
C GLN A 66 -3.40 7.51 -8.80
N GLN A 67 -2.42 7.83 -7.94
CA GLN A 67 -2.27 9.16 -7.32
C GLN A 67 -2.20 10.27 -8.37
N ASP A 68 -1.35 10.09 -9.37
CA ASP A 68 -1.19 11.05 -10.44
C ASP A 68 -2.49 11.24 -11.24
N ALA A 69 -3.23 10.16 -11.52
CA ALA A 69 -4.48 10.22 -12.27
C ALA A 69 -5.56 10.98 -11.51
N VAL A 70 -5.71 10.71 -10.22
CA VAL A 70 -6.72 11.40 -9.41
C VAL A 70 -6.35 12.85 -9.15
N SER A 71 -5.06 13.15 -9.02
CA SER A 71 -4.55 14.51 -8.81
C SER A 71 -4.65 15.38 -10.06
N SER A 72 -4.22 14.83 -11.21
CA SER A 72 -4.28 15.55 -12.50
C SER A 72 -5.67 15.55 -13.14
N GLY A 73 -6.55 14.62 -12.76
CA GLY A 73 -7.82 14.39 -13.43
C GLY A 73 -7.68 13.85 -14.86
N ALA A 74 -6.49 13.39 -15.25
CA ALA A 74 -6.20 12.83 -16.56
C ALA A 74 -5.87 11.33 -16.48
N ARG A 75 -6.08 10.61 -17.59
CA ARG A 75 -5.66 9.20 -17.67
C ARG A 75 -4.14 9.10 -17.49
N LYS A 76 -3.70 8.18 -16.65
CA LYS A 76 -2.26 7.88 -16.47
C LYS A 76 -2.01 6.41 -16.71
N SER A 77 -1.05 6.13 -17.58
CA SER A 77 -0.56 4.78 -17.84
C SER A 77 0.69 4.51 -17.00
N TRP A 78 0.93 3.24 -16.70
CA TRP A 78 2.14 2.77 -16.03
C TRP A 78 2.55 1.42 -16.61
N ASN A 79 3.85 1.14 -16.51
CA ASN A 79 4.41 -0.13 -16.89
C ASN A 79 5.22 -0.68 -15.72
N GLY A 80 5.01 -1.95 -15.41
CA GLY A 80 5.83 -2.69 -14.47
C GLY A 80 7.14 -3.18 -15.09
N GLU A 81 7.84 -4.09 -14.41
CA GLU A 81 9.14 -4.59 -14.88
C GLU A 81 9.03 -5.71 -15.93
N LYS A 82 8.00 -6.56 -15.88
CA LYS A 82 7.86 -7.69 -16.82
C LYS A 82 6.44 -7.89 -17.32
N ASP A 83 5.58 -8.44 -16.46
CA ASP A 83 4.30 -9.03 -16.89
C ASP A 83 3.07 -8.25 -16.39
N ALA A 84 3.31 -7.08 -15.80
CA ALA A 84 2.29 -6.21 -15.27
C ALA A 84 2.36 -4.82 -15.91
N TYR A 85 1.23 -4.33 -16.41
CA TYR A 85 1.10 -2.96 -16.89
C TYR A 85 -0.35 -2.53 -16.79
N GLY A 86 -0.61 -1.24 -16.95
CA GLY A 86 -1.99 -0.78 -16.91
C GLY A 86 -2.14 0.71 -17.07
N PHE A 87 -3.36 1.16 -16.81
CA PHE A 87 -3.69 2.57 -16.81
C PHE A 87 -4.86 2.85 -15.87
N VAL A 88 -4.88 4.07 -15.37
CA VAL A 88 -5.91 4.60 -14.49
C VAL A 88 -6.65 5.68 -15.25
N THR A 89 -7.97 5.55 -15.34
CA THR A 89 -8.87 6.55 -15.92
C THR A 89 -9.66 7.17 -14.78
N PRO A 90 -9.41 8.45 -14.43
CA PRO A 90 -10.25 9.16 -13.47
C PRO A 90 -11.60 9.49 -14.11
N GLY A 91 -12.65 9.43 -13.31
CA GLY A 91 -13.98 9.93 -13.63
C GLY A 91 -14.08 11.44 -13.39
N ALA A 92 -15.27 11.97 -13.63
CA ALA A 92 -15.58 13.37 -13.33
C ALA A 92 -15.49 13.65 -11.83
N GLU A 93 -15.18 14.89 -11.48
CA GLU A 93 -15.25 15.35 -10.09
C GLU A 93 -16.72 15.54 -9.69
N SER A 94 -17.07 14.99 -8.52
CA SER A 94 -18.37 15.13 -7.87
C SER A 94 -18.15 15.65 -6.45
N GLY A 95 -18.39 16.95 -6.24
CA GLY A 95 -18.03 17.62 -4.99
C GLY A 95 -16.51 17.63 -4.79
N SER A 96 -16.03 17.05 -3.70
CA SER A 96 -14.59 16.86 -3.45
C SER A 96 -14.10 15.46 -3.80
N CYS A 97 -14.95 14.58 -4.34
CA CYS A 97 -14.58 13.19 -4.65
C CYS A 97 -14.63 12.93 -6.16
N ARG A 98 -13.89 11.93 -6.61
CA ARG A 98 -13.98 11.39 -7.97
C ARG A 98 -13.79 9.90 -7.93
N ASP A 99 -14.59 9.21 -8.74
CA ASP A 99 -14.37 7.80 -9.00
C ASP A 99 -13.21 7.65 -9.98
N TYR A 100 -12.57 6.49 -9.99
CA TYR A 100 -11.57 6.14 -10.99
C TYR A 100 -11.63 4.66 -11.29
N THR A 101 -11.21 4.30 -12.50
CA THR A 101 -11.10 2.91 -12.95
C THR A 101 -9.66 2.60 -13.30
N HIS A 102 -9.12 1.56 -12.69
CA HIS A 102 -7.77 1.06 -12.91
C HIS A 102 -7.84 -0.24 -13.70
N ARG A 103 -7.38 -0.22 -14.94
CA ARG A 103 -7.21 -1.42 -15.77
C ARG A 103 -5.78 -1.92 -15.60
N ILE A 104 -5.62 -3.17 -15.15
CA ILE A 104 -4.34 -3.81 -14.89
C ILE A 104 -4.29 -5.08 -15.72
N PHE A 105 -3.19 -5.33 -16.41
CA PHE A 105 -2.95 -6.56 -17.16
C PHE A 105 -1.84 -7.30 -16.44
N VAL A 106 -2.12 -8.53 -16.00
CA VAL A 106 -1.13 -9.41 -15.34
C VAL A 106 -1.03 -10.69 -16.16
N ASN A 107 0.16 -11.01 -16.67
CA ASN A 107 0.36 -12.15 -17.60
C ASN A 107 -0.61 -12.10 -18.80
N GLY A 108 -0.88 -10.91 -19.33
CA GLY A 108 -1.83 -10.68 -20.42
C GLY A 108 -3.31 -10.82 -20.06
N ARG A 109 -3.64 -11.18 -18.81
CA ARG A 109 -5.04 -11.25 -18.34
C ARG A 109 -5.49 -9.88 -17.83
N PRO A 110 -6.56 -9.29 -18.40
CA PRO A 110 -7.09 -8.03 -17.92
C PRO A 110 -7.77 -8.22 -16.57
N GLN A 111 -7.52 -7.29 -15.66
CA GLN A 111 -8.15 -7.11 -14.37
C GLN A 111 -8.61 -5.66 -14.29
N GLU A 112 -9.76 -5.42 -13.66
CA GLU A 112 -10.28 -4.06 -13.48
C GLU A 112 -10.57 -3.83 -12.01
N ALA A 113 -10.08 -2.69 -11.51
CA ALA A 113 -10.30 -2.21 -10.16
C ALA A 113 -11.01 -0.86 -10.26
N LYS A 114 -12.03 -0.62 -9.43
CA LYS A 114 -12.73 0.66 -9.36
C LYS A 114 -12.63 1.18 -7.94
N GLY A 115 -12.28 2.45 -7.83
CA GLY A 115 -12.08 3.10 -6.54
C GLY A 115 -12.58 4.52 -6.57
N GLN A 116 -12.48 5.14 -5.42
CA GLN A 116 -12.82 6.54 -5.24
C GLN A 116 -11.66 7.26 -4.56
N ALA A 117 -11.41 8.48 -5.00
CA ALA A 117 -10.49 9.39 -4.36
C ALA A 117 -11.21 10.68 -3.97
N CYS A 118 -10.97 11.15 -2.76
CA CYS A 118 -11.53 12.39 -2.24
C CYS A 118 -10.42 13.38 -1.89
N ARG A 119 -10.61 14.63 -2.30
CA ARG A 119 -9.75 15.75 -1.98
C ARG A 119 -10.06 16.24 -0.57
N GLN A 120 -9.12 16.06 0.33
CA GLN A 120 -9.18 16.53 1.71
C GLN A 120 -8.14 17.63 1.89
N ASN A 121 -8.58 18.84 2.24
CA ASN A 121 -7.70 20.00 2.47
C ASN A 121 -6.74 20.33 1.31
N GLY A 122 -7.15 20.03 0.07
CA GLY A 122 -6.33 20.25 -1.13
C GLY A 122 -5.47 19.06 -1.54
N GLU A 123 -5.35 18.02 -0.70
CA GLU A 123 -4.65 16.79 -1.02
C GLU A 123 -5.63 15.71 -1.48
N TRP A 124 -5.34 15.04 -2.61
CA TRP A 124 -6.13 13.90 -3.05
C TRP A 124 -5.79 12.66 -2.25
N ARG A 125 -6.80 11.99 -1.69
CA ARG A 125 -6.65 10.73 -0.98
C ARG A 125 -7.56 9.67 -1.56
N VAL A 126 -6.98 8.53 -1.87
CA VAL A 126 -7.71 7.34 -2.28
C VAL A 126 -8.40 6.74 -1.05
N THR A 127 -9.72 6.56 -1.12
CA THR A 127 -10.55 6.11 0.01
C THR A 127 -11.04 4.67 -0.14
N SER A 128 -11.07 4.11 -1.36
CA SER A 128 -11.53 2.75 -1.65
C SER A 128 -10.78 2.10 -2.81
#